data_AF-A0A9E6BD32-F1
#
_entry.id   AF-A0A9E6BD32-F1
#
_cell.length_a   1.000
_cell.length_b   1.000
_cell.length_c   1.000
_cell.angle_alpha   90.00
_cell.angle_beta   90.00
_cell.angle_gamma   90.00
#
_symmetry.space_group_name_H-M   'P 1'
#
loop_
_entity.id
_entity.type
_entity.pdbx_description
1 polymer ?
#
loop_
_entity_poly.entity_id
_entity_poly.type
_entity_poly.pdbx_seq_one_letter_code
_entity_poly.pdbx_strand_id
1 'polypeptide(L)' 'MMTTFHVIHILVGLWLALVNMTDILNDTTLVWNNFILGLIVAGYNVYYLFARKNVDVQS' A
#
# COMPACT_ATOMS: atom_id res chain seq x y z
N MET A 1 -17.54 9.00 -0.08
CA MET A 1 -17.43 8.27 1.20
C MET A 1 -15.99 7.80 1.34
N MET A 2 -15.23 8.25 2.34
CA MET A 2 -13.84 7.81 2.56
C MET A 2 -13.87 6.36 3.02
N THR A 3 -13.53 5.43 2.13
CA THR A 3 -13.53 4.01 2.47
C THR A 3 -12.28 3.70 3.28
N THR A 4 -12.36 2.73 4.19
CA THR A 4 -11.23 2.25 4.99
C THR A 4 -10.00 1.96 4.13
N PHE A 5 -10.20 1.50 2.89
CA PHE A 5 -9.16 1.28 1.89
C PHE A 5 -8.37 2.55 1.53
N HIS A 6 -9.07 3.66 1.28
CA HIS A 6 -8.41 4.94 0.95
C HIS A 6 -7.65 5.49 2.15
N VAL A 7 -8.20 5.37 3.36
CA VAL A 7 -7.52 5.81 4.60
C VAL A 7 -6.22 5.03 4.80
N ILE A 8 -6.24 3.70 4.62
CA ILE A 8 -5.04 2.87 4.74
C ILE A 8 -4.01 3.25 3.67
N HIS A 9 -4.42 3.46 2.40
CA HIS A 9 -3.48 3.87 1.35
C HIS A 9 -2.83 5.21 1.65
N ILE A 10 -3.58 6.18 2.18
CA ILE A 10 -3.03 7.48 2.56
C ILE A 10 -2.07 7.34 3.73
N LEU A 11 -2.42 6.57 4.78
CA LEU A 11 -1.53 6.36 5.93
C LEU A 11 -0.22 5.66 5.51
N VAL A 12 -0.31 4.64 4.66
CA VAL A 12 0.87 3.92 4.14
C VAL A 12 1.73 4.83 3.25
N GLY A 13 1.09 5.61 2.36
CA GLY A 13 1.79 6.59 1.52
C GLY A 13 2.49 7.68 2.33
N LEU A 14 1.83 8.18 3.38
CA LEU A 14 2.39 9.19 4.28
C LEU A 14 3.54 8.63 5.11
N TRP A 15 3.43 7.38 5.59
CA TRP A 15 4.53 6.68 6.24
C TRP A 15 5.73 6.56 5.30
N LEU A 16 5.55 6.03 4.09
CA LEU A 16 6.61 5.90 3.09
C LEU A 16 7.30 7.23 2.78
N ALA A 17 6.53 8.31 2.63
CA ALA A 17 7.09 9.65 2.44
C ALA A 17 7.91 10.11 3.65
N LEU A 18 7.39 9.92 4.86
CA LEU A 18 8.08 10.30 6.10
C LEU A 18 9.38 9.51 6.25
N VAL A 19 9.37 8.18 6.13
CA VAL A 19 10.59 7.38 6.32
C VAL A 19 11.68 7.74 5.31
N ASN A 20 11.33 8.10 4.07
CA ASN A 20 12.32 8.52 3.07
C ASN A 20 12.83 9.95 3.28
N MET A 21 12.07 10.81 3.96
CA MET A 21 12.47 12.19 4.27
C MET A 21 13.23 12.31 5.59
N THR A 22 13.22 11.27 6.42
CA THR A 22 13.83 11.27 7.75
C THR A 22 14.83 10.12 7.88
N ASP A 23 16.04 10.38 8.38
CA ASP A 23 17.08 9.37 8.66
C ASP A 23 16.77 8.48 9.89
N ILE A 24 15.49 8.15 10.11
CA ILE A 24 15.04 7.32 11.24
C ILE A 24 15.45 5.85 11.05
N LEU A 25 15.68 5.42 9.80
CA LEU A 25 16.02 4.05 9.44
C LEU A 25 17.34 4.02 8.67
N ASN A 26 18.17 3.01 8.95
CA ASN A 26 19.37 2.71 8.17
C ASN A 26 19.00 2.39 6.71
N ASP A 27 19.81 2.80 5.74
CA ASP A 27 19.61 2.60 4.30
C ASP A 27 19.13 1.19 3.92
N THR A 28 19.72 0.17 4.54
CA THR A 28 19.34 -1.23 4.26
C THR A 28 17.93 -1.51 4.73
N THR A 29 17.59 -1.08 5.95
CA THR A 29 16.24 -1.26 6.53
C THR A 29 15.20 -0.41 5.80
N LEU A 30 15.57 0.77 5.32
CA LEU A 30 14.70 1.68 4.58
C LEU A 30 14.27 1.08 3.24
N VAL A 31 15.21 0.51 2.48
CA VAL A 31 14.92 -0.18 1.22
C VAL A 31 13.99 -1.37 1.46
N TRP A 32 14.29 -2.22 2.45
CA TRP A 32 13.45 -3.37 2.77
C TRP A 32 12.05 -2.97 3.27
N ASN A 33 11.94 -1.95 4.12
CA ASN A 33 10.66 -1.42 4.59
C ASN A 33 9.80 -0.95 3.41
N ASN A 34 10.38 -0.16 2.50
CA ASN A 34 9.66 0.39 1.37
C ASN A 34 9.27 -0.69 0.36
N PHE A 35 10.16 -1.66 0.13
CA PHE A 35 9.89 -2.79 -0.75
C PHE A 35 8.73 -3.66 -0.24
N ILE A 36 8.74 -4.01 1.05
CA ILE A 36 7.67 -4.82 1.67
C ILE A 36 6.33 -4.07 1.61
N LEU A 37 6.30 -2.79 1.98
CA LEU A 37 5.07 -1.99 1.95
C LEU A 37 4.55 -1.83 0.52
N GLY A 38 5.43 -1.58 -0.46
CA GLY A 38 5.07 -1.52 -1.87
C GLY A 38 4.46 -2.83 -2.38
N LEU A 39 5.04 -3.97 -1.98
CA LEU A 39 4.55 -5.30 -2.35
C LEU A 39 3.16 -5.58 -1.73
N ILE A 40 2.94 -5.20 -0.46
CA ILE A 40 1.63 -5.34 0.20
C ILE A 40 0.58 -4.49 -0.54
N VAL A 41 0.89 -3.23 -0.83
CA VAL A 41 -0.03 -2.32 -1.53
C VAL A 41 -0.35 -2.83 -2.94
N ALA A 42 0.68 -3.23 -3.70
CA ALA A 42 0.51 -3.80 -5.03
C ALA A 42 -0.31 -5.09 -5.00
N GLY A 43 -0.02 -6.00 -4.06
CA GLY A 43 -0.77 -7.25 -3.87
C GLY A 43 -2.24 -7.00 -3.54
N TYR A 44 -2.54 -6.03 -2.66
CA TYR A 44 -3.92 -5.63 -2.37
C TYR A 44 -4.61 -4.99 -3.57
N ASN A 45 -3.89 -4.16 -4.33
CA ASN A 45 -4.43 -3.53 -5.53
C ASN A 45 -4.76 -4.57 -6.60
N VAL A 46 -3.88 -5.54 -6.81
CA VAL A 46 -4.08 -6.71 -7.69
C VAL A 46 -5.24 -7.57 -7.20
N TYR A 47 -5.32 -7.89 -5.91
CA TYR A 47 -6.46 -8.61 -5.35
C TYR A 47 -7.78 -7.85 -5.58
N TYR A 48 -7.80 -6.54 -5.40
CA TYR A 48 -8.99 -5.75 -5.68
C TYR A 48 -9.35 -5.75 -7.18
N LEU A 49 -8.37 -5.56 -8.06
CA LEU A 49 -8.56 -5.54 -9.52
C LEU A 49 -9.01 -6.87 -10.09
N PHE A 50 -8.44 -7.98 -9.59
CA PHE A 50 -8.67 -9.31 -10.14
C PHE A 50 -9.65 -10.13 -9.30
N ALA A 51 -9.53 -10.17 -7.98
CA ALA A 51 -10.44 -10.97 -7.16
C ALA A 51 -11.78 -10.29 -6.96
N ARG A 52 -11.82 -8.97 -6.72
CA ARG A 52 -13.08 -8.27 -6.41
C ARG A 52 -13.89 -7.86 -7.65
N LYS A 53 -13.23 -7.61 -8.79
CA LYS A 53 -13.92 -7.27 -10.05
C LYS A 53 -14.55 -8.51 -10.75
N ASN A 54 -14.02 -9.71 -10.52
CA ASN A 54 -14.63 -10.95 -11.02
C ASN A 54 -15.84 -11.43 -10.20
N VAL A 55 -16.16 -10.78 -9.07
CA VAL A 55 -17.38 -11.07 -8.28
C VAL A 55 -18.53 -10.12 -8.63
N ASP A 56 -18.32 -9.15 -9.52
CA ASP A 56 -19.37 -8.28 -10.05
C ASP A 56 -19.83 -8.77 -11.44
N VAL A 57 -20.12 -10.08 -11.53
CA VAL A 57 -21.01 -10.61 -12.56
C VAL A 57 -22.43 -10.51 -11.99
N GLN A 58 -22.95 -9.29 -11.87
CA GLN A 58 -24.40 -9.11 -11.74
C GLN A 58 -24.99 -9.24 -13.14
N SER A 59 -25.76 -10.32 -13.32
CA SER A 59 -26.72 -10.50 -14.41
C SER A 59 -27.72 -9.34 -14.48
#